data_AF-A0A820PXC7-F1
#
_entry.id   AF-A0A820PXC7-F1
#
_cell.length_a   1.000
_cell.length_b   1.000
_cell.length_c   1.000
_cell.angle_alpha   90.00
_cell.angle_beta   90.00
_cell.angle_gamma   90.00
#
_symmetry.space_group_name_H-M   'P 1'
#
loop_
_entity.id
_entity.type
_entity.pdbx_description
1 polymer ?
#
loop_
_entity_poly.entity_id
_entity_poly.type
_entity_poly.pdbx_seq_one_letter_code
_entity_poly.pdbx_strand_id
1 'polypeptide(L)'
;MATCGESHVCFKCNKPPAKYLCTGCKKYFCPKDFREHEQQLITKFDNEIVRSHDELLDQIQKLEKSNNLSLDLFAQIEQWKKLTIQKIEQTAEKARHELIELIDKQRIEIKKQFETITREIRTCRDEENFVETDIDRLQTKINEIQGTLQQFLGKETSKTIVVDVGQIDWNRILYIRASMSQTPNLNLNTKWIQNGVTVAGGNGKNNGMNQLYYPWGLCVDDDQTLYIADCGNHRVVEWNSGAISGRVVAGGNGQGNRFDQLSSPRDVIIDIKTNSIIISDYDNKRVVRWPRQNGKSGETIISNVGCCGLTMDNHGLLYVVDFDKHEVRQYRIGENQGTVVAGGNGEGNCLDQLNNPTYIFVDRDHSVYVSDENNHRVMKWTKGAKQGIVVAGGQNEGSRLTQLSNPYGIFVDHSGNVYVADYSNNRILRWCQGVIRGTVIIGGNGQGNQSNQLYAPTGLSFDRDGNLYVCENRNYRVQKFNITRS
;
A
#
# COMPACT_ATOMS: atom_id res chain seq x y z
N MET A 1 -20.93 42.34 40.56
CA MET A 1 -19.46 42.19 40.37
C MET A 1 -19.20 42.08 38.87
N ALA A 2 -18.71 43.15 38.25
CA ALA A 2 -18.32 43.14 36.84
C ALA A 2 -16.85 42.71 36.74
N THR A 3 -16.58 41.60 36.05
CA THR A 3 -15.21 41.15 35.77
C THR A 3 -14.58 42.07 34.72
N CYS A 4 -13.49 42.71 35.13
CA CYS A 4 -12.64 43.58 34.32
C CYS A 4 -12.09 42.80 33.11
N GLY A 5 -12.60 43.07 31.91
CA GLY A 5 -12.05 42.51 30.67
C GLY A 5 -10.75 43.22 30.30
N GLU A 6 -9.69 42.44 30.05
CA GLU A 6 -8.39 42.96 29.62
C GLU A 6 -8.54 43.93 28.44
N SER A 7 -8.28 45.22 28.68
CA SER A 7 -8.35 46.21 27.62
C SER A 7 -7.09 46.12 26.77
N HIS A 8 -7.19 45.50 25.59
CA HIS A 8 -6.10 45.52 24.62
C HIS A 8 -5.78 46.96 24.20
N VAL A 9 -4.49 47.23 23.99
CA VAL A 9 -3.95 48.56 23.64
C VAL A 9 -3.66 48.60 22.15
N CYS A 10 -3.98 49.72 21.50
CA CYS A 10 -3.77 49.85 20.05
C CYS A 10 -2.28 49.84 19.71
N PHE A 11 -1.87 48.97 18.78
CA PHE A 11 -0.47 48.85 18.34
C PHE A 11 0.14 50.15 17.80
N LYS A 12 -0.67 51.04 17.20
CA LYS A 12 -0.17 52.25 16.54
C LYS A 12 -0.18 53.48 17.45
N CYS A 13 -1.30 53.76 18.12
CA CYS A 13 -1.42 54.95 18.98
C CYS A 13 -1.23 54.69 20.48
N ASN A 14 -1.05 53.43 20.89
CA ASN A 14 -0.82 53.00 22.27
C ASN A 14 -1.94 53.37 23.26
N LYS A 15 -3.19 53.53 22.78
CA LYS A 15 -4.38 53.88 23.59
C LYS A 15 -5.39 52.71 23.66
N PRO A 16 -5.98 52.41 24.83
CA PRO A 16 -7.13 51.51 24.95
C PRO A 16 -8.48 52.24 24.73
N PRO A 17 -9.58 51.54 24.37
CA PRO A 17 -9.64 50.11 24.05
C PRO A 17 -9.43 49.85 22.54
N ALA A 18 -8.53 48.92 22.21
CA ALA A 18 -8.34 48.40 20.86
C ALA A 18 -9.12 47.10 20.67
N LYS A 19 -10.18 47.14 19.87
CA LYS A 19 -11.12 46.02 19.71
C LYS A 19 -10.92 45.21 18.43
N TYR A 20 -10.11 45.70 17.48
CA TYR A 20 -9.98 45.09 16.15
C TYR A 20 -8.66 44.34 16.04
N LEU A 21 -8.73 43.01 15.91
CA LEU A 21 -7.56 42.13 15.73
C LEU A 21 -7.33 41.90 14.23
N CYS A 22 -6.13 42.24 13.74
CA CYS A 22 -5.67 41.76 12.44
C CYS A 22 -5.18 40.31 12.58
N THR A 23 -5.88 39.35 11.97
CA THR A 23 -5.54 37.91 12.05
C THR A 23 -4.18 37.59 11.40
N GLY A 24 -3.76 38.40 10.42
CA GLY A 24 -2.46 38.26 9.76
C GLY A 24 -1.28 38.63 10.65
N CYS A 25 -1.24 39.85 11.17
CA CYS A 25 -0.13 40.32 12.00
C CYS A 25 -0.31 40.13 13.51
N LYS A 26 -1.46 39.57 13.93
CA LYS A 26 -1.85 39.29 15.32
C LYS A 26 -1.81 40.52 16.26
N LYS A 27 -2.00 41.72 15.71
CA LYS A 27 -1.99 42.99 16.46
C LYS A 27 -3.39 43.58 16.60
N TYR A 28 -3.64 44.26 17.73
CA TYR A 28 -4.89 44.95 18.03
C TYR A 28 -4.82 46.43 17.65
N PHE A 29 -5.89 46.95 17.06
CA PHE A 29 -6.00 48.33 16.59
C PHE A 29 -7.27 49.02 17.10
N CYS A 30 -7.21 50.35 17.22
CA CYS A 30 -8.40 51.18 17.38
C CYS A 30 -9.11 51.33 16.01
N PRO A 31 -10.39 51.72 15.96
CA PRO A 31 -11.17 51.78 14.72
C PRO A 31 -10.57 52.69 13.63
N LYS A 32 -9.81 53.73 14.03
CA LYS A 32 -9.14 54.64 13.09
C LYS A 32 -7.88 53.99 12.51
N ASP A 33 -7.00 53.51 13.38
CA ASP A 33 -5.72 52.92 12.98
C ASP A 33 -5.90 51.59 12.24
N PHE A 34 -7.00 50.86 12.50
CA PHE A 34 -7.34 49.64 11.76
C PHE A 34 -7.67 49.95 10.30
N ARG A 35 -8.48 51.00 10.05
CA ARG A 35 -8.80 51.45 8.69
C ARG A 35 -7.57 51.96 7.93
N GLU A 36 -6.68 52.66 8.62
CA GLU A 36 -5.39 53.06 8.02
C GLU A 36 -4.51 51.84 7.71
N HIS A 37 -4.49 50.82 8.58
CA HIS A 37 -3.78 49.57 8.34
C HIS A 37 -4.35 48.79 7.16
N GLU A 38 -5.68 48.71 7.02
CA GLU A 38 -6.35 48.10 5.87
C GLU A 38 -6.06 48.84 4.57
N GLN A 39 -6.09 50.18 4.57
CA GLN A 39 -5.72 50.96 3.39
C GLN A 39 -4.26 50.74 2.98
N GLN A 40 -3.34 50.64 3.94
CA GLN A 40 -1.94 50.29 3.64
C GLN A 40 -1.80 48.90 3.01
N LEU A 41 -2.59 47.92 3.44
CA LEU A 41 -2.61 46.58 2.85
C LEU A 41 -3.17 46.61 1.42
N ILE A 42 -4.24 47.38 1.18
CA ILE A 42 -4.82 47.55 -0.16
C ILE A 42 -3.82 48.23 -1.10
N THR A 43 -3.21 49.34 -0.68
CA THR A 43 -2.17 50.02 -1.48
C THR A 43 -0.97 49.11 -1.76
N LYS A 44 -0.57 48.28 -0.79
CA LYS A 44 0.50 47.30 -0.99
C LYS A 44 0.08 46.20 -1.98
N PHE A 45 -1.14 45.70 -1.88
CA PHE A 45 -1.70 44.72 -2.81
C PHE A 45 -1.75 45.28 -4.23
N ASP A 46 -2.24 46.52 -4.41
CA ASP A 46 -2.33 47.14 -5.73
C ASP A 46 -0.94 47.41 -6.33
N ASN A 47 0.02 47.93 -5.53
CA ASN A 47 1.34 48.32 -6.04
C ASN A 47 2.32 47.16 -6.23
N GLU A 48 2.21 46.09 -5.43
CA GLU A 48 3.13 44.95 -5.47
C GLU A 48 2.53 43.74 -6.20
N ILE A 49 1.23 43.48 -6.05
CA ILE A 49 0.61 42.29 -6.63
C ILE A 49 -0.05 42.64 -7.96
N VAL A 50 -0.94 43.64 -7.99
CA VAL A 50 -1.69 43.99 -9.21
C VAL A 50 -0.76 44.57 -10.28
N ARG A 51 0.14 45.49 -9.92
CA ARG A 51 1.12 46.03 -10.87
C ARG A 51 2.06 44.97 -11.44
N SER A 52 2.57 44.04 -10.62
CA SER A 52 3.43 42.96 -11.11
C SER A 52 2.66 41.95 -11.96
N HIS A 53 1.37 41.73 -11.68
CA HIS A 53 0.48 40.94 -12.54
C HIS A 53 0.30 41.59 -13.92
N ASP A 54 0.04 42.90 -13.97
CA ASP A 54 -0.17 43.62 -15.22
C ASP A 54 1.13 43.73 -16.05
N GLU A 55 2.28 43.90 -15.39
CA GLU A 55 3.61 43.85 -16.02
C GLU A 55 3.89 42.46 -16.61
N LEU A 56 3.50 41.37 -15.94
CA LEU A 56 3.62 40.00 -16.45
C LEU A 56 2.70 39.75 -17.65
N LEU A 57 1.47 40.27 -17.64
CA LEU A 57 0.53 40.18 -18.76
C LEU A 57 1.04 40.91 -20.00
N ASP A 58 1.59 42.10 -19.86
CA ASP A 58 2.19 42.85 -20.98
C ASP A 58 3.44 42.15 -21.53
N GLN A 59 4.25 41.51 -20.67
CA GLN A 59 5.36 40.66 -21.10
C GLN A 59 4.87 39.43 -21.87
N ILE A 60 3.84 38.73 -21.40
CA ILE A 60 3.25 37.57 -22.08
C ILE A 60 2.70 37.97 -23.46
N GLN A 61 1.97 39.08 -23.57
CA GLN A 61 1.43 39.56 -24.86
C GLN A 61 2.52 40.00 -25.85
N LYS A 62 3.65 40.52 -25.36
CA LYS A 62 4.83 40.82 -26.20
C LYS A 62 5.56 39.54 -26.64
N LEU A 63 5.54 38.50 -25.81
CA LEU A 63 6.17 37.22 -26.08
C LEU A 63 5.37 36.37 -27.09
N GLU A 64 4.03 36.40 -27.06
CA GLU A 64 3.17 35.72 -28.05
C GLU A 64 3.39 36.22 -29.49
N LYS A 65 3.91 37.44 -29.67
CA LYS A 65 4.21 38.02 -30.99
C LYS A 65 5.57 37.59 -31.57
N SER A 66 6.45 36.94 -30.81
CA SER A 66 7.76 36.48 -31.31
C SER A 66 7.79 34.95 -31.41
N ASN A 67 7.72 34.45 -32.65
CA ASN A 67 7.44 33.05 -32.99
C ASN A 67 8.61 32.07 -32.76
N ASN A 68 9.45 32.25 -31.73
CA ASN A 68 10.67 31.46 -31.47
C ASN A 68 10.85 31.00 -30.01
N LEU A 69 9.82 31.09 -29.16
CA LEU A 69 9.97 30.95 -27.70
C LEU A 69 9.68 29.55 -27.09
N SER A 70 9.36 28.53 -27.88
CA SER A 70 8.87 27.25 -27.33
C SER A 70 9.94 26.33 -26.72
N LEU A 71 11.24 26.60 -26.90
CA LEU A 71 12.30 25.73 -26.40
C LEU A 71 12.92 26.21 -25.07
N ASP A 72 13.09 27.51 -24.89
CA ASP A 72 13.79 28.05 -23.71
C ASP A 72 12.86 28.18 -22.49
N LEU A 73 11.60 28.57 -22.69
CA LEU A 73 10.61 28.67 -21.61
C LEU A 73 10.27 27.29 -21.02
N PHE A 74 10.20 26.25 -21.86
CA PHE A 74 10.02 24.87 -21.42
C PHE A 74 11.21 24.38 -20.58
N ALA A 75 12.44 24.70 -20.97
CA ALA A 75 13.63 24.36 -20.20
C ALA A 75 13.63 25.03 -18.81
N GLN A 76 13.24 26.30 -18.75
CA GLN A 76 13.13 27.05 -17.50
C GLN A 76 12.01 26.52 -16.58
N ILE A 77 10.86 26.15 -17.13
CA ILE A 77 9.75 25.52 -16.37
C ILE A 77 10.17 24.16 -15.81
N GLU A 78 10.85 23.33 -16.60
CA GLU A 78 11.32 22.03 -16.13
C GLU A 78 12.42 22.16 -15.06
N GLN A 79 13.30 23.16 -15.18
CA GLN A 79 14.28 23.47 -14.14
C GLN A 79 13.62 23.98 -12.86
N TRP A 80 12.60 24.83 -12.96
CA TRP A 80 11.86 25.35 -11.81
C TRP A 80 11.04 24.25 -11.10
N LYS A 81 10.41 23.34 -11.85
CA LYS A 81 9.79 22.13 -11.29
C LYS A 81 10.79 21.30 -10.52
N LYS A 82 11.97 21.02 -11.09
CA LYS A 82 13.00 20.22 -10.44
C LYS A 82 13.47 20.84 -9.12
N LEU A 83 13.72 22.15 -9.09
CA LEU A 83 14.10 22.89 -7.89
C LEU A 83 13.00 22.90 -6.82
N THR A 84 11.74 23.02 -7.24
CA THR A 84 10.60 23.07 -6.34
C THR A 84 10.34 21.71 -5.71
N ILE A 85 10.39 20.63 -6.50
CA ILE A 85 10.27 19.25 -6.01
C ILE A 85 11.38 18.97 -4.99
N GLN A 86 12.64 19.32 -5.29
CA GLN A 86 13.76 19.13 -4.36
C GLN A 86 13.56 19.87 -3.03
N LYS A 87 13.01 21.11 -3.05
CA LYS A 87 12.72 21.85 -1.82
C LYS A 87 11.59 21.22 -1.01
N ILE A 88 10.54 20.72 -1.67
CA ILE A 88 9.44 20.02 -1.00
C ILE A 88 9.94 18.73 -0.37
N GLU A 89 10.75 17.95 -1.10
CA GLU A 89 11.36 16.72 -0.61
C GLU A 89 12.26 17.00 0.61
N GLN A 90 13.16 17.99 0.54
CA GLN A 90 14.00 18.36 1.68
C GLN A 90 13.19 18.81 2.91
N THR A 91 12.12 19.56 2.69
CA THR A 91 11.26 20.04 3.80
C THR A 91 10.47 18.90 4.43
N ALA A 92 9.95 17.98 3.61
CA ALA A 92 9.25 16.79 4.07
C ALA A 92 10.20 15.83 4.80
N GLU A 93 11.43 15.64 4.29
CA GLU A 93 12.45 14.79 4.92
C GLU A 93 12.86 15.34 6.29
N LYS A 94 13.05 16.66 6.40
CA LYS A 94 13.34 17.33 7.66
C LYS A 94 12.19 17.18 8.67
N ALA A 95 10.94 17.42 8.25
CA ALA A 95 9.77 17.25 9.11
C ALA A 95 9.58 15.79 9.57
N ARG A 96 9.85 14.82 8.69
CA ARG A 96 9.86 13.39 9.04
C ARG A 96 10.94 13.09 10.08
N HIS A 97 12.15 13.63 9.91
CA HIS A 97 13.25 13.40 10.84
C HIS A 97 12.93 13.95 12.24
N GLU A 98 12.40 15.18 12.31
CA GLU A 98 11.97 15.80 13.57
C GLU A 98 10.84 15.00 14.27
N LEU A 99 9.92 14.43 13.49
CA LEU A 99 8.84 13.58 14.02
C LEU A 99 9.37 12.24 14.52
N ILE A 100 10.29 11.61 13.78
CA ILE A 100 10.93 10.35 14.18
C ILE A 100 11.73 10.54 15.47
N GLU A 101 12.52 11.61 15.58
CA GLU A 101 13.25 11.92 16.82
C GLU A 101 12.31 12.12 18.01
N LEU A 102 11.18 12.80 17.81
CA LEU A 102 10.17 12.99 18.85
C LEU A 102 9.56 11.66 19.29
N ILE A 103 9.23 10.78 18.34
CA ILE A 103 8.67 9.45 18.61
C ILE A 103 9.70 8.57 19.32
N ASP A 104 10.96 8.55 18.87
CA ASP A 104 12.02 7.74 19.46
C ASP A 104 12.33 8.18 20.90
N LYS A 105 12.36 9.50 21.15
CA LYS A 105 12.54 10.04 22.50
C LYS A 105 11.45 9.57 23.46
N GLN A 106 10.18 9.59 23.00
CA GLN A 106 9.05 9.13 23.82
C GLN A 106 9.02 7.61 23.98
N ARG A 107 9.39 6.86 22.94
CA ARG A 107 9.53 5.41 22.98
C ARG A 107 10.58 4.97 24.01
N ILE A 108 11.72 5.65 24.06
CA ILE A 108 12.78 5.40 25.05
C ILE A 108 12.26 5.63 26.47
N GLU A 109 11.52 6.71 26.70
CA GLU A 109 10.96 7.04 28.01
C GLU A 109 9.94 6.00 28.47
N ILE A 110 8.98 5.62 27.62
CA ILE A 110 7.99 4.57 27.91
C ILE A 110 8.68 3.24 28.17
N LYS A 111 9.73 2.89 27.40
CA LYS A 111 10.49 1.66 27.60
C LYS A 111 11.17 1.62 28.97
N LYS A 112 11.76 2.75 29.41
CA LYS A 112 12.40 2.87 30.72
C LYS A 112 11.39 2.72 31.87
N GLN A 113 10.19 3.28 31.73
CA GLN A 113 9.10 3.08 32.69
C GLN A 113 8.67 1.61 32.76
N PHE A 114 8.57 0.94 31.59
CA PHE A 114 8.22 -0.48 31.51
C PHE A 114 9.29 -1.40 32.13
N GLU A 115 10.57 -1.12 31.89
CA GLU A 115 11.68 -1.85 32.51
C GLU A 115 11.70 -1.66 34.03
N THR A 116 11.34 -0.46 34.50
CA THR A 116 11.27 -0.15 35.93
C THR A 116 10.16 -0.93 36.63
N ILE A 117 8.94 -0.90 36.09
CA ILE A 117 7.83 -1.63 36.67
C ILE A 117 8.04 -3.15 36.58
N THR A 118 8.66 -3.64 35.50
CA THR A 118 9.00 -5.07 35.35
C THR A 118 9.98 -5.53 36.44
N ARG A 119 10.95 -4.69 36.82
CA ARG A 119 11.89 -4.99 37.89
C ARG A 119 11.19 -5.03 39.25
N GLU A 120 10.33 -4.06 39.51
CA GLU A 120 9.57 -3.99 40.76
C GLU A 120 8.60 -5.16 40.92
N ILE A 121 7.90 -5.56 39.84
CA ILE A 121 7.06 -6.76 39.84
C ILE A 121 7.87 -8.02 40.20
N ARG A 122 9.12 -8.12 39.73
CA ARG A 122 10.00 -9.25 40.07
C ARG A 122 10.41 -9.20 41.54
N THR A 123 10.87 -8.04 42.03
CA THR A 123 11.21 -7.86 43.45
C THR A 123 10.04 -8.18 44.37
N CYS A 124 8.83 -7.71 44.07
CA CYS A 124 7.63 -8.03 44.85
C CYS A 124 7.22 -9.51 44.78
N ARG A 125 7.64 -10.26 43.74
CA ARG A 125 7.40 -11.71 43.65
C ARG A 125 8.44 -12.53 44.40
N ASP A 126 9.64 -12.01 44.54
CA ASP A 126 10.75 -12.67 45.24
C ASP A 126 10.70 -12.42 46.76
N GLU A 127 10.06 -11.34 47.20
CA GLU A 127 9.74 -11.07 48.60
C GLU A 127 8.45 -11.82 48.98
N GLU A 128 8.54 -12.99 49.64
CA GLU A 128 7.41 -13.89 49.98
C GLU A 128 6.28 -13.30 50.88
N ASN A 129 6.26 -11.98 51.13
CA ASN A 129 5.29 -11.26 51.95
C ASN A 129 4.56 -10.16 51.14
N PHE A 130 3.84 -10.55 50.10
CA PHE A 130 3.06 -9.65 49.25
C PHE A 130 1.83 -9.09 49.99
N VAL A 131 1.73 -7.75 50.12
CA VAL A 131 0.61 -7.07 50.80
C VAL A 131 -0.18 -6.18 49.83
N GLU A 132 -1.43 -5.85 50.18
CA GLU A 132 -2.36 -5.10 49.31
C GLU A 132 -1.82 -3.73 48.90
N THR A 133 -1.01 -3.08 49.75
CA THR A 133 -0.35 -1.82 49.44
C THR A 133 0.65 -1.90 48.28
N ASP A 134 1.23 -3.07 48.02
CA ASP A 134 2.10 -3.28 46.85
C ASP A 134 1.32 -3.36 45.55
N ILE A 135 0.12 -3.95 45.59
CA ILE A 135 -0.81 -4.02 44.46
C ILE A 135 -1.24 -2.61 44.06
N ASP A 136 -1.67 -1.80 45.03
CA ASP A 136 -2.14 -0.43 44.79
C ASP A 136 -1.02 0.45 44.21
N ARG A 137 0.21 0.28 44.71
CA ARG A 137 1.40 0.97 44.20
C ARG A 137 1.72 0.59 42.76
N LEU A 138 1.67 -0.70 42.42
CA LEU A 138 1.90 -1.18 41.05
C LEU A 138 0.78 -0.72 40.10
N GLN A 139 -0.48 -0.75 40.54
CA GLN A 139 -1.62 -0.25 39.77
C GLN A 139 -1.51 1.25 39.49
N THR A 140 -1.07 2.04 40.47
CA THR A 140 -0.81 3.48 40.28
C THR A 140 0.21 3.72 39.16
N LYS A 141 1.33 2.99 39.17
CA LYS A 141 2.37 3.09 38.12
C LYS A 141 1.88 2.63 36.74
N ILE A 142 1.05 1.59 36.69
CA ILE A 142 0.40 1.16 35.43
C ILE A 142 -0.50 2.28 34.89
N ASN A 143 -1.29 2.92 35.76
CA ASN A 143 -2.18 4.01 35.37
C ASN A 143 -1.40 5.25 34.89
N GLU A 144 -0.25 5.56 35.48
CA GLU A 144 0.65 6.63 35.01
C GLU A 144 1.23 6.35 33.61
N ILE A 145 1.66 5.10 33.36
CA ILE A 145 2.13 4.66 32.03
C ILE A 145 0.98 4.73 31.02
N GLN A 146 -0.23 4.30 31.40
CA GLN A 146 -1.42 4.40 30.56
C GLN A 146 -1.80 5.85 30.25
N GLY A 147 -1.73 6.75 31.22
CA GLY A 147 -1.95 8.18 31.02
C GLY A 147 -0.95 8.80 30.04
N THR A 148 0.32 8.43 30.16
CA THR A 148 1.38 8.87 29.24
C THR A 148 1.14 8.38 27.80
N LEU A 149 0.72 7.13 27.64
CA LEU A 149 0.32 6.54 26.36
C LEU A 149 -0.92 7.23 25.76
N GLN A 150 -1.93 7.51 26.58
CA GLN A 150 -3.14 8.22 26.14
C GLN A 150 -2.84 9.66 25.76
N GLN A 151 -1.92 10.35 26.44
CA GLN A 151 -1.50 11.70 26.07
C GLN A 151 -0.74 11.72 24.73
N PHE A 152 0.01 10.67 24.43
CA PHE A 152 0.65 10.47 23.12
C PHE A 152 -0.38 10.21 22.01
N LEU A 153 -1.38 9.38 22.29
CA LEU A 153 -2.43 8.99 21.33
C LEU A 153 -3.53 10.05 21.16
N GLY A 154 -3.79 10.85 22.20
CA GLY A 154 -4.88 11.82 22.30
C GLY A 154 -4.52 13.24 21.86
N LYS A 155 -3.30 13.48 21.39
CA LYS A 155 -3.00 14.67 20.57
C LYS A 155 -3.58 14.47 19.16
N GLU A 156 -4.90 14.56 19.09
CA GLU A 156 -5.70 14.91 17.92
C GLU A 156 -4.92 15.87 16.97
N THR A 157 -4.82 15.68 15.64
CA THR A 157 -5.77 15.06 14.70
C THR A 157 -7.21 15.26 15.16
N SER A 158 -7.63 16.52 15.33
CA SER A 158 -9.02 16.80 15.65
C SER A 158 -9.86 16.54 14.40
N LYS A 159 -10.57 15.40 14.40
CA LYS A 159 -12.04 15.38 14.43
C LYS A 159 -12.58 13.95 14.33
N THR A 160 -13.33 13.57 15.38
CA THR A 160 -14.42 12.57 15.42
C THR A 160 -14.04 11.10 15.41
N ILE A 161 -14.21 10.41 16.55
CA ILE A 161 -15.42 9.65 16.94
C ILE A 161 -15.12 9.05 18.33
N VAL A 162 -16.03 9.27 19.28
CA VAL A 162 -16.03 8.59 20.58
C VAL A 162 -16.30 7.11 20.33
N VAL A 163 -15.39 6.24 20.74
CA VAL A 163 -15.68 4.83 20.96
C VAL A 163 -15.38 4.53 22.43
N ASP A 164 -16.42 4.13 23.13
CA ASP A 164 -16.42 3.68 24.51
C ASP A 164 -15.42 2.51 24.69
N VAL A 165 -14.44 2.69 25.57
CA VAL A 165 -13.26 1.81 25.73
C VAL A 165 -13.51 0.70 26.77
N GLY A 166 -14.77 0.43 27.12
CA GLY A 166 -15.15 -0.45 28.23
C GLY A 166 -15.02 -1.96 28.01
N GLN A 167 -14.68 -2.47 26.83
CA GLN A 167 -14.58 -3.93 26.58
C GLN A 167 -13.50 -4.31 25.56
N ILE A 168 -12.24 -3.99 25.87
CA ILE A 168 -11.10 -4.53 25.11
C ILE A 168 -10.63 -5.83 25.76
N ASP A 169 -11.07 -6.94 25.17
CA ASP A 169 -10.52 -8.28 25.43
C ASP A 169 -9.05 -8.32 24.97
N TRP A 170 -8.12 -8.42 25.91
CA TRP A 170 -6.67 -8.41 25.65
C TRP A 170 -6.19 -9.61 24.82
N ASN A 171 -6.96 -10.71 24.75
CA ASN A 171 -6.65 -11.83 23.86
C ASN A 171 -6.87 -11.47 22.38
N ARG A 172 -7.67 -10.44 22.09
CA ARG A 172 -7.84 -9.89 20.74
C ARG A 172 -6.63 -9.07 20.28
N ILE A 173 -5.82 -8.51 21.17
CA ILE A 173 -4.63 -7.70 20.80
C ILE A 173 -3.44 -8.58 20.38
N LEU A 174 -3.31 -9.80 20.93
CA LEU A 174 -2.40 -10.81 20.38
C LEU A 174 -2.82 -11.23 18.97
N TYR A 175 -4.13 -11.24 18.69
CA TYR A 175 -4.68 -11.48 17.35
C TYR A 175 -4.50 -10.28 16.40
N ILE A 176 -4.47 -9.04 16.92
CA ILE A 176 -4.19 -7.83 16.13
C ILE A 176 -2.72 -7.78 15.68
N ARG A 177 -1.77 -8.30 16.47
CA ARG A 177 -0.39 -8.52 15.98
C ARG A 177 -0.32 -9.56 14.86
N ALA A 178 -1.18 -10.56 14.88
CA ALA A 178 -1.28 -11.58 13.81
C ALA A 178 -2.00 -11.07 12.54
N SER A 179 -2.78 -9.98 12.63
CA SER A 179 -3.48 -9.38 11.48
C SER A 179 -2.80 -8.14 10.91
N MET A 180 -1.55 -7.85 11.30
CA MET A 180 -0.81 -6.64 10.89
C MET A 180 0.34 -6.86 9.89
N SER A 181 0.53 -8.06 9.32
CA SER A 181 1.81 -8.42 8.69
C SER A 181 1.73 -9.13 7.33
N GLN A 182 1.17 -8.51 6.28
CA GLN A 182 1.38 -9.06 4.92
C GLN A 182 2.08 -8.11 3.96
N THR A 183 2.05 -6.80 4.20
CA THR A 183 2.91 -5.88 3.46
C THR A 183 4.25 -5.78 4.19
N PRO A 184 5.41 -6.05 3.56
CA PRO A 184 6.70 -5.76 4.17
C PRO A 184 6.89 -4.25 4.25
N ASN A 185 7.64 -3.78 5.25
CA ASN A 185 8.08 -2.38 5.27
C ASN A 185 9.30 -2.23 4.35
N LEU A 186 9.05 -2.09 3.05
CA LEU A 186 10.08 -1.86 2.06
C LEU A 186 10.50 -0.38 2.10
N ASN A 187 11.74 -0.12 2.52
CA ASN A 187 12.32 1.22 2.44
C ASN A 187 12.57 1.61 0.97
N LEU A 188 12.55 2.92 0.66
CA LEU A 188 12.79 3.43 -0.70
C LEU A 188 14.15 2.96 -1.29
N ASN A 189 15.13 2.77 -0.42
CA ASN A 189 16.48 2.33 -0.76
C ASN A 189 16.66 0.80 -0.80
N THR A 190 15.61 0.01 -0.55
CA THR A 190 15.69 -1.44 -0.68
C THR A 190 16.10 -1.80 -2.11
N LYS A 191 17.15 -2.60 -2.21
CA LYS A 191 17.64 -3.19 -3.46
C LYS A 191 17.64 -4.70 -3.31
N TRP A 192 17.52 -5.39 -4.43
CA TRP A 192 17.54 -6.84 -4.49
C TRP A 192 18.79 -7.31 -5.21
N ILE A 193 19.35 -8.42 -4.73
CA ILE A 193 20.38 -9.16 -5.44
C ILE A 193 19.78 -9.63 -6.76
N GLN A 194 20.43 -9.27 -7.88
CA GLN A 194 19.88 -9.50 -9.22
C GLN A 194 19.87 -10.97 -9.64
N ASN A 195 20.73 -11.80 -9.04
CA ASN A 195 20.76 -13.24 -9.26
C ASN A 195 19.78 -13.91 -8.28
N GLY A 196 18.68 -14.41 -8.81
CA GLY A 196 17.67 -15.17 -8.08
C GLY A 196 18.08 -16.62 -7.86
N VAL A 197 17.47 -17.22 -6.84
CA VAL A 197 17.57 -18.66 -6.56
C VAL A 197 16.24 -19.29 -6.91
N THR A 198 16.25 -20.38 -7.69
CA THR A 198 15.04 -21.16 -7.94
C THR A 198 14.65 -21.88 -6.65
N VAL A 199 13.45 -21.61 -6.13
CA VAL A 199 12.94 -22.15 -4.86
C VAL A 199 11.79 -23.13 -5.04
N ALA A 200 11.16 -23.15 -6.22
CA ALA A 200 10.16 -24.16 -6.59
C ALA A 200 10.18 -24.39 -8.11
N GLY A 201 9.89 -25.62 -8.54
CA GLY A 201 9.87 -25.99 -9.96
C GLY A 201 11.26 -25.97 -10.64
N GLY A 202 11.28 -25.64 -11.93
CA GLY A 202 12.51 -25.57 -12.75
C GLY A 202 13.03 -26.92 -13.25
N ASN A 203 12.37 -28.03 -12.92
CA ASN A 203 12.78 -29.39 -13.28
C ASN A 203 11.99 -29.99 -14.45
N GLY A 204 11.44 -29.15 -15.33
CA GLY A 204 10.58 -29.54 -16.46
C GLY A 204 9.10 -29.29 -16.21
N LYS A 205 8.28 -29.53 -17.25
CA LYS A 205 6.88 -29.10 -17.38
C LYS A 205 5.83 -30.20 -17.14
N ASN A 206 6.16 -31.20 -16.34
CA ASN A 206 5.25 -32.31 -16.03
C ASN A 206 4.63 -32.12 -14.63
N ASN A 207 4.04 -33.18 -14.08
CA ASN A 207 3.28 -33.16 -12.82
C ASN A 207 4.06 -33.72 -11.61
N GLY A 208 5.38 -33.93 -11.72
CA GLY A 208 6.22 -34.36 -10.60
C GLY A 208 6.17 -33.38 -9.42
N MET A 209 6.51 -33.82 -8.21
CA MET A 209 6.47 -32.98 -7.01
C MET A 209 7.58 -31.93 -6.96
N ASN A 210 8.62 -32.07 -7.77
CA ASN A 210 9.65 -31.05 -7.97
C ASN A 210 9.44 -30.22 -9.26
N GLN A 211 8.28 -30.37 -9.91
CA GLN A 211 7.95 -29.75 -11.19
C GLN A 211 6.72 -28.86 -11.06
N LEU A 212 6.66 -27.83 -11.90
CA LEU A 212 5.51 -26.97 -12.10
C LEU A 212 5.19 -26.95 -13.59
N TYR A 213 3.95 -26.64 -13.95
CA TYR A 213 3.53 -26.45 -15.32
C TYR A 213 2.64 -25.22 -15.44
N TYR A 214 3.15 -24.19 -16.14
CA TYR A 214 2.54 -22.86 -16.25
C TYR A 214 2.09 -22.27 -14.90
N PRO A 215 2.97 -22.21 -13.87
CA PRO A 215 2.58 -21.63 -12.60
C PRO A 215 2.19 -20.16 -12.79
N TRP A 216 1.16 -19.70 -12.07
CA TRP A 216 0.55 -18.40 -12.30
C TRP A 216 0.66 -17.46 -11.10
N GLY A 217 -0.22 -17.61 -10.11
CA GLY A 217 -0.21 -16.86 -8.85
C GLY A 217 0.51 -17.60 -7.74
N LEU A 218 1.02 -16.84 -6.78
CA LEU A 218 1.62 -17.39 -5.56
C LEU A 218 1.41 -16.44 -4.40
N CYS A 219 1.38 -17.00 -3.19
CA CYS A 219 1.56 -16.25 -1.96
C CYS A 219 2.59 -16.94 -1.06
N VAL A 220 3.21 -16.15 -0.19
CA VAL A 220 4.16 -16.63 0.81
C VAL A 220 3.59 -16.33 2.19
N ASP A 221 3.72 -17.28 3.10
CA ASP A 221 3.32 -17.10 4.48
C ASP A 221 4.49 -16.65 5.37
N ASP A 222 4.18 -16.51 6.65
CA ASP A 222 5.12 -16.04 7.68
C ASP A 222 6.30 -16.99 7.92
N ASP A 223 6.11 -18.29 7.64
CA ASP A 223 7.12 -19.34 7.77
C ASP A 223 7.93 -19.53 6.47
N GLN A 224 7.79 -18.60 5.51
CA GLN A 224 8.39 -18.67 4.17
C GLN A 224 7.96 -19.91 3.36
N THR A 225 6.75 -20.41 3.64
CA THR A 225 6.08 -21.44 2.85
C THR A 225 5.37 -20.79 1.68
N LEU A 226 5.69 -21.26 0.48
CA LEU A 226 5.06 -20.82 -0.77
C LEU A 226 3.82 -21.65 -1.04
N TYR A 227 2.73 -20.99 -1.44
CA TYR A 227 1.56 -21.62 -2.05
C TYR A 227 1.48 -21.15 -3.49
N ILE A 228 1.52 -22.10 -4.43
CA ILE A 228 1.65 -21.79 -5.86
C ILE A 228 0.48 -22.41 -6.60
N ALA A 229 -0.20 -21.59 -7.40
CA ALA A 229 -1.20 -22.05 -8.35
C ALA A 229 -0.47 -22.66 -9.56
N ASP A 230 -0.34 -24.00 -9.55
CA ASP A 230 0.26 -24.80 -10.60
C ASP A 230 -0.78 -25.05 -11.70
N CYS A 231 -1.08 -23.98 -12.45
CA CYS A 231 -2.24 -23.87 -13.33
C CYS A 231 -2.36 -25.04 -14.31
N GLY A 232 -1.28 -25.37 -15.03
CA GLY A 232 -1.26 -26.42 -16.04
C GLY A 232 -1.39 -27.84 -15.48
N ASN A 233 -1.12 -28.02 -14.17
CA ASN A 233 -1.31 -29.30 -13.48
C ASN A 233 -2.61 -29.33 -12.65
N HIS A 234 -3.44 -28.28 -12.74
CA HIS A 234 -4.75 -28.19 -12.08
C HIS A 234 -4.70 -28.48 -10.57
N ARG A 235 -3.72 -27.87 -9.90
CA ARG A 235 -3.47 -28.07 -8.48
C ARG A 235 -2.86 -26.83 -7.84
N VAL A 236 -2.91 -26.78 -6.52
CA VAL A 236 -2.11 -25.86 -5.72
C VAL A 236 -1.13 -26.68 -4.90
N VAL A 237 0.13 -26.26 -4.97
CA VAL A 237 1.24 -26.91 -4.27
C VAL A 237 1.79 -25.97 -3.22
N GLU A 238 2.06 -26.51 -2.04
CA GLU A 238 2.86 -25.82 -1.04
C GLU A 238 4.34 -26.23 -1.16
N TRP A 239 5.22 -25.28 -0.87
CA TRP A 239 6.67 -25.47 -0.88
C TRP A 239 7.27 -24.82 0.35
N ASN A 240 7.75 -25.64 1.28
CA ASN A 240 8.44 -25.14 2.48
C ASN A 240 9.81 -24.58 2.11
N SER A 241 10.29 -23.62 2.90
CA SER A 241 11.63 -23.05 2.73
C SER A 241 12.70 -24.14 2.70
N GLY A 242 13.53 -24.14 1.65
CA GLY A 242 14.60 -25.12 1.43
C GLY A 242 14.14 -26.50 0.91
N ALA A 243 12.85 -26.72 0.69
CA ALA A 243 12.37 -28.00 0.15
C ALA A 243 12.70 -28.17 -1.34
N ILE A 244 13.12 -29.38 -1.73
CA ILE A 244 13.42 -29.74 -3.14
C ILE A 244 12.17 -30.18 -3.93
N SER A 245 11.05 -30.37 -3.24
CA SER A 245 9.78 -30.82 -3.80
C SER A 245 8.62 -30.27 -2.97
N GLY A 246 7.53 -29.94 -3.65
CA GLY A 246 6.31 -29.47 -3.04
C GLY A 246 5.38 -30.59 -2.61
N ARG A 247 4.30 -30.20 -1.93
CA ARG A 247 3.19 -31.06 -1.54
C ARG A 247 1.89 -30.50 -2.11
N VAL A 248 1.06 -31.33 -2.72
CA VAL A 248 -0.27 -30.90 -3.17
C VAL A 248 -1.14 -30.62 -1.94
N VAL A 249 -1.70 -29.41 -1.86
CA VAL A 249 -2.63 -29.00 -0.79
C VAL A 249 -4.06 -28.84 -1.29
N ALA A 250 -4.23 -28.78 -2.61
CA ALA A 250 -5.51 -28.53 -3.24
C ALA A 250 -5.51 -29.03 -4.69
N GLY A 251 -6.59 -29.64 -5.15
CA GLY A 251 -6.70 -30.23 -6.47
C GLY A 251 -5.80 -31.46 -6.66
N GLY A 252 -5.26 -31.63 -7.87
CA GLY A 252 -4.35 -32.75 -8.20
C GLY A 252 -5.03 -34.09 -8.48
N ASN A 253 -6.36 -34.16 -8.41
CA ASN A 253 -7.17 -35.35 -8.73
C ASN A 253 -7.72 -35.30 -10.18
N GLY A 254 -6.92 -34.77 -11.10
CA GLY A 254 -7.30 -34.49 -12.48
C GLY A 254 -8.04 -33.17 -12.65
N GLN A 255 -8.14 -32.73 -13.91
CA GLN A 255 -8.92 -31.55 -14.30
C GLN A 255 -10.41 -31.82 -14.12
N GLY A 256 -11.13 -30.92 -13.46
CA GLY A 256 -12.58 -31.02 -13.33
C GLY A 256 -13.16 -30.08 -12.29
N ASN A 257 -14.46 -30.21 -12.04
CA ASN A 257 -15.24 -29.32 -11.16
C ASN A 257 -15.75 -30.01 -9.88
N ARG A 258 -15.35 -31.25 -9.61
CA ARG A 258 -15.66 -31.94 -8.35
C ARG A 258 -15.06 -31.17 -7.16
N PHE A 259 -15.54 -31.48 -5.95
CA PHE A 259 -15.10 -30.85 -4.72
C PHE A 259 -13.61 -31.10 -4.39
N ASP A 260 -12.98 -32.09 -5.00
CA ASP A 260 -11.57 -32.49 -4.85
C ASP A 260 -10.74 -32.18 -6.12
N GLN A 261 -11.29 -31.43 -7.07
CA GLN A 261 -10.67 -31.09 -8.36
C GLN A 261 -10.61 -29.57 -8.58
N LEU A 262 -9.64 -29.16 -9.38
CA LEU A 262 -9.54 -27.81 -9.95
C LEU A 262 -9.49 -27.90 -11.47
N SER A 263 -9.71 -26.77 -12.14
CA SER A 263 -9.39 -26.55 -13.53
C SER A 263 -8.69 -25.21 -13.70
N SER A 264 -7.40 -25.29 -14.01
CA SER A 264 -6.52 -24.15 -14.31
C SER A 264 -6.53 -23.06 -13.23
N PRO A 265 -6.16 -23.38 -11.97
CA PRO A 265 -6.14 -22.39 -10.92
C PRO A 265 -5.17 -21.25 -11.26
N ARG A 266 -5.63 -20.00 -11.16
CA ARG A 266 -4.80 -18.84 -11.53
C ARG A 266 -4.16 -18.15 -10.34
N ASP A 267 -4.82 -18.15 -9.20
CA ASP A 267 -4.35 -17.40 -8.03
C ASP A 267 -4.71 -18.12 -6.74
N VAL A 268 -3.93 -17.86 -5.70
CA VAL A 268 -4.08 -18.45 -4.37
C VAL A 268 -3.69 -17.45 -3.29
N ILE A 269 -4.56 -17.26 -2.31
CA ILE A 269 -4.30 -16.42 -1.12
C ILE A 269 -4.58 -17.21 0.15
N ILE A 270 -3.99 -16.77 1.27
CA ILE A 270 -4.19 -17.39 2.58
C ILE A 270 -5.20 -16.57 3.38
N ASP A 271 -6.24 -17.23 3.86
CA ASP A 271 -7.08 -16.71 4.94
C ASP A 271 -6.55 -17.23 6.28
N ILE A 272 -5.77 -16.38 6.95
CA ILE A 272 -5.15 -16.69 8.24
C ILE A 272 -6.22 -16.91 9.33
N LYS A 273 -7.37 -16.22 9.27
CA LYS A 273 -8.40 -16.30 10.32
C LYS A 273 -9.05 -17.68 10.37
N THR A 274 -9.27 -18.26 9.20
CA THR A 274 -9.89 -19.60 9.08
C THR A 274 -8.86 -20.71 8.85
N ASN A 275 -7.57 -20.36 8.76
CA ASN A 275 -6.49 -21.26 8.37
C ASN A 275 -6.82 -22.03 7.09
N SER A 276 -7.27 -21.30 6.07
CA SER A 276 -7.68 -21.83 4.77
C SER A 276 -6.91 -21.14 3.63
N ILE A 277 -6.94 -21.75 2.46
CA ILE A 277 -6.49 -21.15 1.22
C ILE A 277 -7.71 -20.86 0.36
N ILE A 278 -7.74 -19.67 -0.23
CA ILE A 278 -8.77 -19.25 -1.19
C ILE A 278 -8.14 -19.28 -2.56
N ILE A 279 -8.77 -20.00 -3.48
CA ILE A 279 -8.21 -20.31 -4.79
C ILE A 279 -9.16 -19.86 -5.89
N SER A 280 -8.56 -19.20 -6.87
CA SER A 280 -9.19 -18.83 -8.12
C SER A 280 -9.20 -20.04 -9.04
N ASP A 281 -10.36 -20.67 -9.22
CA ASP A 281 -10.56 -21.86 -10.07
C ASP A 281 -11.12 -21.42 -11.42
N TYR A 282 -10.24 -20.80 -12.22
CA TYR A 282 -10.59 -19.94 -13.35
C TYR A 282 -11.46 -20.62 -14.42
N ASP A 283 -11.09 -21.82 -14.89
CA ASP A 283 -11.86 -22.47 -15.96
C ASP A 283 -13.21 -23.00 -15.46
N ASN A 284 -13.30 -23.33 -14.16
CA ASN A 284 -14.56 -23.71 -13.52
C ASN A 284 -15.44 -22.50 -13.15
N LYS A 285 -14.99 -21.27 -13.44
CA LYS A 285 -15.71 -20.02 -13.20
C LYS A 285 -16.17 -19.86 -11.74
N ARG A 286 -15.28 -20.19 -10.80
CA ARG A 286 -15.59 -20.15 -9.37
C ARG A 286 -14.37 -19.77 -8.52
N VAL A 287 -14.66 -19.37 -7.28
CA VAL A 287 -13.67 -19.23 -6.21
C VAL A 287 -13.97 -20.29 -5.16
N VAL A 288 -12.94 -21.03 -4.76
CA VAL A 288 -13.05 -22.12 -3.78
C VAL A 288 -12.25 -21.83 -2.53
N ARG A 289 -12.72 -22.32 -1.38
CA ARG A 289 -12.01 -22.31 -0.11
C ARG A 289 -11.62 -23.74 0.27
N TRP A 290 -10.37 -23.93 0.67
CA TRP A 290 -9.80 -25.21 1.05
C TRP A 290 -9.10 -25.12 2.41
N PRO A 291 -9.20 -26.13 3.29
CA PRO A 291 -8.38 -26.17 4.49
C PRO A 291 -6.90 -26.15 4.12
N ARG A 292 -6.12 -25.28 4.78
CA ARG A 292 -4.71 -25.11 4.47
C ARG A 292 -3.87 -26.36 4.80
N GLN A 293 -4.33 -27.17 5.76
CA GLN A 293 -3.69 -28.41 6.18
C GLN A 293 -4.69 -29.57 6.12
N ASN A 294 -4.25 -30.70 5.58
CA ASN A 294 -5.01 -31.96 5.50
C ASN A 294 -6.39 -31.83 4.79
N GLY A 295 -6.56 -30.83 3.91
CA GLY A 295 -7.77 -30.64 3.11
C GLY A 295 -7.89 -31.71 2.02
N LYS A 296 -8.99 -32.47 2.03
CA LYS A 296 -9.32 -33.44 0.96
C LYS A 296 -10.25 -32.87 -0.12
N SER A 297 -10.98 -31.81 0.22
CA SER A 297 -12.06 -31.26 -0.57
C SER A 297 -12.30 -29.80 -0.20
N GLY A 298 -12.71 -29.02 -1.19
CA GLY A 298 -12.91 -27.59 -1.10
C GLY A 298 -14.39 -27.27 -1.29
N GLU A 299 -14.79 -26.11 -0.82
CA GLU A 299 -16.14 -25.60 -0.99
C GLU A 299 -16.12 -24.42 -1.96
N THR A 300 -17.15 -24.33 -2.80
CA THR A 300 -17.33 -23.16 -3.66
C THR A 300 -17.90 -22.02 -2.83
N ILE A 301 -17.17 -20.91 -2.74
CA ILE A 301 -17.61 -19.72 -1.99
C ILE A 301 -18.17 -18.62 -2.91
N ILE A 302 -17.78 -18.61 -4.19
CA ILE A 302 -18.32 -17.73 -5.23
C ILE A 302 -18.43 -18.54 -6.52
N SER A 303 -19.57 -18.45 -7.21
CA SER A 303 -19.82 -19.12 -8.49
C SER A 303 -20.09 -18.11 -9.62
N ASN A 304 -19.94 -18.55 -10.87
CA ASN A 304 -20.20 -17.75 -12.08
C ASN A 304 -19.33 -16.49 -12.17
N VAL A 305 -18.04 -16.64 -11.87
CA VAL A 305 -17.05 -15.57 -11.90
C VAL A 305 -15.80 -16.04 -12.65
N GLY A 306 -15.37 -15.29 -13.68
CA GLY A 306 -14.14 -15.55 -14.41
C GLY A 306 -12.92 -15.10 -13.61
N CYS A 307 -12.74 -15.66 -12.40
CA CYS A 307 -11.77 -15.16 -11.45
C CYS A 307 -10.33 -15.30 -11.97
N CYS A 308 -9.62 -14.19 -12.14
CA CYS A 308 -8.20 -14.20 -12.54
C CYS A 308 -7.24 -13.87 -11.40
N GLY A 309 -7.66 -13.00 -10.48
CA GLY A 309 -6.87 -12.54 -9.35
C GLY A 309 -7.75 -12.35 -8.12
N LEU A 310 -7.16 -12.59 -6.95
CA LEU A 310 -7.82 -12.55 -5.66
C LEU A 310 -7.00 -11.74 -4.66
N THR A 311 -7.67 -11.00 -3.78
CA THR A 311 -7.05 -10.47 -2.57
C THR A 311 -8.08 -10.34 -1.48
N MET A 312 -7.65 -10.36 -0.22
CA MET A 312 -8.54 -10.24 0.92
C MET A 312 -7.97 -9.22 1.90
N ASP A 313 -8.84 -8.34 2.39
CA ASP A 313 -8.43 -7.36 3.38
C ASP A 313 -8.38 -7.95 4.81
N ASN A 314 -7.85 -7.17 5.75
CA ASN A 314 -7.75 -7.57 7.16
C ASN A 314 -9.11 -7.74 7.85
N HIS A 315 -10.20 -7.28 7.25
CA HIS A 315 -11.57 -7.46 7.74
C HIS A 315 -12.20 -8.76 7.21
N GLY A 316 -11.55 -9.46 6.28
CA GLY A 316 -12.06 -10.69 5.66
C GLY A 316 -12.96 -10.43 4.45
N LEU A 317 -12.82 -9.25 3.83
CA LEU A 317 -13.54 -8.87 2.63
C LEU A 317 -12.76 -9.35 1.41
N LEU A 318 -13.38 -10.19 0.59
CA LEU A 318 -12.74 -10.82 -0.55
C LEU A 318 -12.97 -9.97 -1.80
N TYR A 319 -11.90 -9.66 -2.51
CA TYR A 319 -11.93 -8.93 -3.77
C TYR A 319 -11.52 -9.87 -4.89
N VAL A 320 -12.32 -9.86 -5.95
CA VAL A 320 -12.22 -10.79 -7.07
C VAL A 320 -12.19 -10.01 -8.36
N VAL A 321 -11.19 -10.29 -9.19
CA VAL A 321 -11.14 -9.80 -10.57
C VAL A 321 -11.97 -10.72 -11.46
N ASP A 322 -13.12 -10.24 -11.95
CA ASP A 322 -13.95 -10.96 -12.92
C ASP A 322 -13.46 -10.62 -14.32
N PHE A 323 -12.63 -11.49 -14.88
CA PHE A 323 -12.01 -11.31 -16.19
C PHE A 323 -13.05 -11.22 -17.31
N ASP A 324 -14.10 -12.04 -17.24
CA ASP A 324 -15.13 -12.10 -18.29
C ASP A 324 -16.01 -10.85 -18.33
N LYS A 325 -16.07 -10.09 -17.23
CA LYS A 325 -16.87 -8.86 -17.11
C LYS A 325 -16.04 -7.58 -17.06
N HIS A 326 -14.71 -7.70 -17.12
CA HIS A 326 -13.78 -6.57 -17.03
C HIS A 326 -14.03 -5.69 -15.80
N GLU A 327 -14.19 -6.32 -14.63
CA GLU A 327 -14.51 -5.60 -13.40
C GLU A 327 -13.88 -6.27 -12.16
N VAL A 328 -13.84 -5.51 -11.08
CA VAL A 328 -13.51 -6.03 -9.75
C VAL A 328 -14.75 -5.99 -8.88
N ARG A 329 -15.03 -7.13 -8.24
CA ARG A 329 -16.10 -7.27 -7.26
C ARG A 329 -15.56 -7.53 -5.88
N GLN A 330 -16.23 -6.94 -4.90
CA GLN A 330 -15.98 -7.11 -3.48
C GLN A 330 -17.12 -7.92 -2.87
N TYR A 331 -16.79 -8.92 -2.06
CA TYR A 331 -17.71 -9.86 -1.43
C TYR A 331 -17.42 -9.94 0.06
N ARG A 332 -18.45 -9.87 0.91
CA ARG A 332 -18.33 -10.46 2.25
C ARG A 332 -18.45 -11.97 2.13
N ILE A 333 -17.66 -12.70 2.89
CA ILE A 333 -17.75 -14.16 2.92
C ILE A 333 -19.18 -14.57 3.30
N GLY A 334 -19.83 -15.34 2.42
CA GLY A 334 -21.23 -15.76 2.55
C GLY A 334 -22.24 -14.92 1.76
N GLU A 335 -21.83 -13.80 1.15
CA GLU A 335 -22.66 -13.08 0.19
C GLU A 335 -22.64 -13.75 -1.18
N ASN A 336 -23.82 -13.88 -1.79
CA ASN A 336 -23.97 -14.45 -3.13
C ASN A 336 -23.82 -13.41 -4.25
N GLN A 337 -23.79 -12.12 -3.92
CA GLN A 337 -23.74 -11.01 -4.86
C GLN A 337 -22.67 -10.02 -4.43
N GLY A 338 -21.60 -9.88 -5.23
CA GLY A 338 -20.52 -8.95 -4.95
C GLY A 338 -20.83 -7.55 -5.46
N THR A 339 -20.32 -6.54 -4.76
CA THR A 339 -20.42 -5.12 -5.17
C THR A 339 -19.27 -4.78 -6.10
N VAL A 340 -19.55 -4.11 -7.22
CA VAL A 340 -18.50 -3.63 -8.14
C VAL A 340 -17.75 -2.47 -7.49
N VAL A 341 -16.42 -2.55 -7.46
CA VAL A 341 -15.54 -1.56 -6.83
C VAL A 341 -14.49 -0.97 -7.78
N ALA A 342 -14.28 -1.57 -8.95
CA ALA A 342 -13.49 -1.01 -10.05
C ALA A 342 -13.99 -1.57 -11.40
N GLY A 343 -13.92 -0.78 -12.45
CA GLY A 343 -14.50 -1.14 -13.76
C GLY A 343 -16.02 -1.19 -13.74
N GLY A 344 -16.60 -2.19 -14.42
CA GLY A 344 -18.05 -2.43 -14.46
C GLY A 344 -18.81 -1.64 -15.53
N ASN A 345 -18.10 -0.90 -16.38
CA ASN A 345 -18.68 -0.14 -17.51
C ASN A 345 -18.30 -0.75 -18.87
N GLY A 346 -18.14 -2.08 -18.89
CA GLY A 346 -17.74 -2.86 -20.07
C GLY A 346 -16.24 -2.80 -20.35
N GLU A 347 -15.84 -3.55 -21.38
CA GLU A 347 -14.49 -3.55 -21.92
C GLU A 347 -14.15 -2.18 -22.52
N GLY A 348 -13.00 -1.61 -22.16
CA GLY A 348 -12.51 -0.39 -22.79
C GLY A 348 -11.31 0.21 -22.08
N ASN A 349 -10.93 1.43 -22.48
CA ASN A 349 -9.73 2.11 -22.00
C ASN A 349 -10.02 3.43 -21.27
N CYS A 350 -11.28 3.80 -21.07
CA CYS A 350 -11.67 4.92 -20.23
C CYS A 350 -11.25 4.70 -18.76
N LEU A 351 -11.28 5.75 -17.94
CA LEU A 351 -10.85 5.67 -16.54
C LEU A 351 -11.85 4.92 -15.64
N ASP A 352 -13.05 4.63 -16.13
CA ASP A 352 -14.10 3.82 -15.49
C ASP A 352 -14.25 2.43 -16.12
N GLN A 353 -13.35 2.08 -17.05
CA GLN A 353 -13.34 0.80 -17.76
C GLN A 353 -12.03 0.05 -17.51
N LEU A 354 -12.09 -1.26 -17.69
CA LEU A 354 -10.94 -2.16 -17.72
C LEU A 354 -11.00 -2.97 -19.01
N ASN A 355 -9.88 -3.54 -19.42
CA ASN A 355 -9.77 -4.48 -20.52
C ASN A 355 -8.85 -5.64 -20.10
N ASN A 356 -9.42 -6.84 -20.04
CA ASN A 356 -8.78 -8.06 -19.52
C ASN A 356 -8.04 -7.88 -18.18
N PRO A 357 -8.70 -7.43 -17.09
CA PRO A 357 -7.99 -7.25 -15.83
C PRO A 357 -7.50 -8.60 -15.27
N THR A 358 -6.25 -8.68 -14.82
CA THR A 358 -5.61 -9.96 -14.45
C THR A 358 -5.33 -10.12 -12.96
N TYR A 359 -4.77 -9.09 -12.32
CA TYR A 359 -4.34 -9.11 -10.91
C TYR A 359 -4.88 -7.92 -10.14
N ILE A 360 -4.94 -8.09 -8.83
CA ILE A 360 -5.48 -7.12 -7.89
C ILE A 360 -4.61 -6.99 -6.65
N PHE A 361 -4.55 -5.77 -6.13
CA PHE A 361 -4.05 -5.50 -4.79
C PHE A 361 -4.98 -4.49 -4.09
N VAL A 362 -5.19 -4.63 -2.79
CA VAL A 362 -5.99 -3.68 -2.00
C VAL A 362 -5.13 -3.11 -0.88
N ASP A 363 -5.02 -1.78 -0.84
CA ASP A 363 -4.29 -1.08 0.22
C ASP A 363 -5.12 -0.91 1.51
N ARG A 364 -4.49 -0.37 2.55
CA ARG A 364 -5.12 -0.17 3.87
C ARG A 364 -6.27 0.84 3.84
N ASP A 365 -6.31 1.72 2.85
CA ASP A 365 -7.38 2.70 2.65
C ASP A 365 -8.52 2.11 1.81
N HIS A 366 -8.49 0.79 1.56
CA HIS A 366 -9.38 0.06 0.66
C HIS A 366 -9.36 0.59 -0.78
N SER A 367 -8.22 1.15 -1.22
CA SER A 367 -8.03 1.46 -2.62
C SER A 367 -7.69 0.19 -3.38
N VAL A 368 -8.32 0.01 -4.52
CA VAL A 368 -8.17 -1.15 -5.39
C VAL A 368 -7.19 -0.81 -6.51
N TYR A 369 -6.12 -1.60 -6.62
CA TYR A 369 -5.16 -1.55 -7.71
C TYR A 369 -5.42 -2.73 -8.61
N VAL A 370 -5.46 -2.49 -9.93
CA VAL A 370 -5.79 -3.52 -10.92
C VAL A 370 -4.80 -3.45 -12.07
N SER A 371 -4.26 -4.60 -12.45
CA SER A 371 -3.51 -4.74 -13.69
C SER A 371 -4.47 -4.85 -14.85
N ASP A 372 -4.47 -3.81 -15.68
CA ASP A 372 -5.36 -3.63 -16.82
C ASP A 372 -4.60 -4.04 -18.09
N GLU A 373 -4.57 -5.34 -18.32
CA GLU A 373 -3.58 -6.06 -19.15
C GLU A 373 -3.52 -5.54 -20.58
N ASN A 374 -4.66 -5.54 -21.28
CA ASN A 374 -4.77 -5.11 -22.67
C ASN A 374 -4.62 -3.59 -22.84
N ASN A 375 -4.79 -2.82 -21.76
CA ASN A 375 -4.54 -1.38 -21.77
C ASN A 375 -3.11 -1.02 -21.34
N HIS A 376 -2.26 -2.02 -21.06
CA HIS A 376 -0.85 -1.84 -20.72
C HIS A 376 -0.63 -0.84 -19.57
N ARG A 377 -1.46 -0.92 -18.55
CA ARG A 377 -1.45 0.00 -17.41
C ARG A 377 -1.84 -0.67 -16.09
N VAL A 378 -1.50 -0.02 -14.99
CA VAL A 378 -2.05 -0.32 -13.67
C VAL A 378 -2.92 0.84 -13.24
N MET A 379 -4.14 0.52 -12.85
CA MET A 379 -5.15 1.49 -12.45
C MET A 379 -5.40 1.41 -10.93
N LYS A 380 -5.64 2.55 -10.29
CA LYS A 380 -6.02 2.68 -8.87
C LYS A 380 -7.40 3.31 -8.74
N TRP A 381 -8.33 2.67 -8.03
CA TRP A 381 -9.58 3.27 -7.56
C TRP A 381 -9.53 3.48 -6.06
N THR A 382 -9.78 4.71 -5.60
CA THR A 382 -10.03 4.95 -4.17
C THR A 382 -11.44 4.47 -3.80
N LYS A 383 -11.66 4.17 -2.52
CA LYS A 383 -12.95 3.66 -2.04
C LYS A 383 -14.11 4.58 -2.45
N GLY A 384 -15.08 4.04 -3.19
CA GLY A 384 -16.26 4.77 -3.67
C GLY A 384 -16.04 5.66 -4.90
N ALA A 385 -14.84 5.64 -5.49
CA ALA A 385 -14.57 6.37 -6.73
C ALA A 385 -15.34 5.76 -7.91
N LYS A 386 -15.85 6.62 -8.79
CA LYS A 386 -16.51 6.21 -10.05
C LYS A 386 -15.52 5.91 -11.17
N GLN A 387 -14.34 6.52 -11.10
CA GLN A 387 -13.25 6.41 -12.07
C GLN A 387 -11.94 6.22 -11.31
N GLY A 388 -11.01 5.53 -11.94
CA GLY A 388 -9.67 5.29 -11.42
C GLY A 388 -8.67 6.30 -11.95
N ILE A 389 -7.43 6.14 -11.51
CA ILE A 389 -6.27 6.88 -12.00
C ILE A 389 -5.20 5.89 -12.45
N VAL A 390 -4.45 6.25 -13.49
CA VAL A 390 -3.28 5.46 -13.91
C VAL A 390 -2.15 5.69 -12.92
N VAL A 391 -1.62 4.61 -12.35
CA VAL A 391 -0.51 4.66 -11.38
C VAL A 391 0.79 4.03 -11.91
N ALA A 392 0.71 3.25 -12.99
CA ALA A 392 1.87 2.78 -13.74
C ALA A 392 1.50 2.53 -15.22
N GLY A 393 2.43 2.76 -16.13
CA GLY A 393 2.22 2.60 -17.57
C GLY A 393 1.23 3.62 -18.17
N GLY A 394 0.37 3.15 -19.09
CA GLY A 394 -0.67 3.98 -19.72
C GLY A 394 -0.19 4.87 -20.87
N GLN A 395 1.04 4.68 -21.37
CA GLN A 395 1.59 5.37 -22.54
C GLN A 395 1.69 4.42 -23.76
N ASN A 396 0.61 3.69 -24.02
CA ASN A 396 0.56 2.54 -24.95
C ASN A 396 1.53 1.42 -24.55
N GLU A 397 1.41 0.30 -25.26
CA GLU A 397 2.35 -0.80 -25.16
C GLU A 397 3.79 -0.35 -25.45
N GLY A 398 4.76 -0.83 -24.66
CA GLY A 398 6.16 -0.72 -25.00
C GLY A 398 7.09 -1.12 -23.87
N SER A 399 8.39 -0.92 -24.10
CA SER A 399 9.46 -1.34 -23.19
C SER A 399 10.19 -0.18 -22.51
N ARG A 400 9.80 1.08 -22.77
CA ARG A 400 10.33 2.25 -22.06
C ARG A 400 9.98 2.17 -20.58
N LEU A 401 10.71 2.90 -19.74
CA LEU A 401 10.41 2.96 -18.29
C LEU A 401 9.11 3.72 -17.95
N THR A 402 8.46 4.35 -18.92
CA THR A 402 7.12 4.93 -18.76
C THR A 402 6.02 4.01 -19.29
N GLN A 403 6.37 2.87 -19.86
CA GLN A 403 5.47 1.95 -20.56
C GLN A 403 5.51 0.58 -19.88
N LEU A 404 4.43 -0.17 -20.09
CA LEU A 404 4.29 -1.59 -19.74
C LEU A 404 3.89 -2.35 -21.00
N SER A 405 4.05 -3.67 -21.00
CA SER A 405 3.47 -4.56 -22.00
C SER A 405 2.85 -5.77 -21.28
N ASN A 406 1.52 -5.84 -21.31
CA ASN A 406 0.66 -6.83 -20.64
C ASN A 406 1.02 -6.98 -19.16
N PRO A 407 0.77 -6.00 -18.27
CA PRO A 407 1.12 -6.14 -16.85
C PRO A 407 0.27 -7.21 -16.14
N TYR A 408 0.92 -8.03 -15.30
CA TYR A 408 0.28 -9.10 -14.52
C TYR A 408 0.39 -8.79 -13.03
N GLY A 409 1.14 -9.58 -12.25
CA GLY A 409 1.22 -9.48 -10.79
C GLY A 409 1.54 -8.08 -10.32
N ILE A 410 0.79 -7.64 -9.31
CA ILE A 410 0.98 -6.34 -8.66
C ILE A 410 1.10 -6.50 -7.16
N PHE A 411 1.93 -5.65 -6.58
CA PHE A 411 2.06 -5.50 -5.14
C PHE A 411 2.24 -4.02 -4.83
N VAL A 412 1.64 -3.53 -3.75
CA VAL A 412 1.82 -2.15 -3.30
C VAL A 412 2.37 -2.15 -1.88
N ASP A 413 3.48 -1.44 -1.66
CA ASP A 413 4.05 -1.31 -0.34
C ASP A 413 3.35 -0.24 0.50
N HIS A 414 3.75 -0.12 1.77
CA HIS A 414 3.21 0.86 2.70
C HIS A 414 3.45 2.33 2.30
N SER A 415 4.44 2.58 1.46
CA SER A 415 4.75 3.91 0.94
C SER A 415 3.92 4.23 -0.32
N GLY A 416 3.06 3.30 -0.76
CA GLY A 416 2.27 3.43 -1.98
C GLY A 416 3.07 3.16 -3.25
N ASN A 417 4.27 2.59 -3.17
CA ASN A 417 5.03 2.22 -4.36
C ASN A 417 4.43 0.95 -4.98
N VAL A 418 4.25 0.98 -6.30
CA VAL A 418 3.61 -0.09 -7.06
C VAL A 418 4.68 -0.94 -7.74
N TYR A 419 4.69 -2.22 -7.44
CA TYR A 419 5.56 -3.24 -8.02
C TYR A 419 4.76 -4.01 -9.05
N VAL A 420 5.26 -4.13 -10.27
CA VAL A 420 4.53 -4.68 -11.41
C VAL A 420 5.38 -5.72 -12.13
N ALA A 421 4.83 -6.91 -12.34
CA ALA A 421 5.34 -7.85 -13.32
C ALA A 421 4.97 -7.39 -14.73
N ASP A 422 5.96 -6.85 -15.44
CA ASP A 422 5.85 -6.40 -16.82
C ASP A 422 6.09 -7.63 -17.73
N TYR A 423 5.05 -8.45 -17.85
CA TYR A 423 5.08 -9.83 -18.34
C TYR A 423 5.82 -9.99 -19.68
N SER A 424 5.41 -9.24 -20.69
CA SER A 424 5.95 -9.36 -22.05
C SER A 424 7.38 -8.79 -22.15
N ASN A 425 7.74 -7.86 -21.26
CA ASN A 425 9.08 -7.28 -21.18
C ASN A 425 10.03 -8.06 -20.25
N ASN A 426 9.58 -9.15 -19.62
CA ASN A 426 10.39 -10.04 -18.78
C ASN A 426 11.16 -9.32 -17.66
N ARG A 427 10.46 -8.42 -16.94
CA ARG A 427 11.06 -7.61 -15.87
C ARG A 427 10.04 -7.29 -14.78
N ILE A 428 10.55 -6.98 -13.59
CA ILE A 428 9.75 -6.39 -12.51
C ILE A 428 10.14 -4.93 -12.38
N LEU A 429 9.14 -4.06 -12.40
CA LEU A 429 9.30 -2.61 -12.25
C LEU A 429 8.70 -2.13 -10.94
N ARG A 430 9.30 -1.09 -10.37
CA ARG A 430 8.75 -0.32 -9.24
C ARG A 430 8.43 1.10 -9.69
N TRP A 431 7.19 1.54 -9.47
CA TRP A 431 6.74 2.92 -9.60
C TRP A 431 6.56 3.54 -8.22
N CYS A 432 7.30 4.62 -7.95
CA CYS A 432 7.08 5.41 -6.74
C CYS A 432 5.87 6.33 -6.92
N GLN A 433 5.17 6.63 -5.82
CA GLN A 433 3.99 7.49 -5.85
C GLN A 433 4.30 8.85 -6.51
N GLY A 434 3.49 9.25 -7.49
CA GLY A 434 3.64 10.51 -8.21
C GLY A 434 4.76 10.54 -9.26
N VAL A 435 5.51 9.45 -9.44
CA VAL A 435 6.58 9.35 -10.44
C VAL A 435 6.04 8.69 -11.70
N ILE A 436 6.33 9.25 -12.88
CA ILE A 436 5.83 8.75 -14.18
C ILE A 436 6.67 7.57 -14.70
N ARG A 437 7.96 7.50 -14.30
CA ARG A 437 8.92 6.47 -14.73
C ARG A 437 9.09 5.40 -13.66
N GLY A 438 8.95 4.14 -14.08
CA GLY A 438 9.31 2.98 -13.28
C GLY A 438 10.82 2.80 -13.21
N THR A 439 11.25 2.04 -12.21
CA THR A 439 12.63 1.59 -12.04
C THR A 439 12.66 0.08 -12.12
N VAL A 440 13.55 -0.49 -12.95
CA VAL A 440 13.76 -1.94 -13.00
C VAL A 440 14.37 -2.37 -11.68
N ILE A 441 13.72 -3.30 -10.99
CA ILE A 441 14.24 -3.87 -9.75
C ILE A 441 14.83 -5.26 -9.96
N ILE A 442 14.27 -6.06 -10.89
CA ILE A 442 14.71 -7.41 -11.26
C ILE A 442 14.40 -7.65 -12.75
N GLY A 443 15.25 -8.41 -13.42
CA GLY A 443 15.06 -8.80 -14.83
C GLY A 443 15.47 -7.69 -15.80
N GLY A 444 14.93 -7.72 -17.02
CA GLY A 444 15.33 -6.80 -18.09
C GLY A 444 16.67 -7.13 -18.76
N ASN A 445 17.29 -8.28 -18.42
CA ASN A 445 18.54 -8.79 -18.99
C ASN A 445 18.29 -9.73 -20.20
N GLY A 446 17.20 -9.48 -20.93
CA GLY A 446 16.69 -10.39 -21.95
C GLY A 446 15.88 -11.55 -21.38
N GLN A 447 15.07 -12.16 -22.24
CA GLN A 447 14.33 -13.38 -21.95
C GLN A 447 15.29 -14.56 -21.83
N GLY A 448 15.15 -15.36 -20.77
CA GLY A 448 15.95 -16.58 -20.62
C GLY A 448 15.74 -17.26 -19.28
N ASN A 449 16.59 -18.24 -18.97
CA ASN A 449 16.49 -19.10 -17.78
C ASN A 449 17.66 -18.95 -16.80
N GLN A 450 18.57 -17.99 -17.04
CA GLN A 450 19.64 -17.66 -16.10
C GLN A 450 19.07 -17.06 -14.80
N SER A 451 19.91 -16.96 -13.76
CA SER A 451 19.48 -16.48 -12.44
C SER A 451 19.08 -14.99 -12.41
N ASN A 452 19.58 -14.19 -13.34
CA ASN A 452 19.24 -12.78 -13.51
C ASN A 452 18.27 -12.51 -14.69
N GLN A 453 17.72 -13.58 -15.28
CA GLN A 453 16.76 -13.51 -16.36
C GLN A 453 15.40 -14.01 -15.88
N LEU A 454 14.36 -13.43 -16.45
CA LEU A 454 12.99 -13.87 -16.28
C LEU A 454 12.43 -14.33 -17.62
N TYR A 455 11.42 -15.20 -17.58
CA TYR A 455 10.60 -15.49 -18.75
C TYR A 455 9.11 -15.55 -18.37
N ALA A 456 8.37 -14.55 -18.83
CA ALA A 456 6.93 -14.39 -18.62
C ALA A 456 6.58 -14.38 -17.11
N PRO A 457 7.09 -13.39 -16.35
CA PRO A 457 6.76 -13.26 -14.93
C PRO A 457 5.27 -12.96 -14.75
N THR A 458 4.57 -13.78 -13.98
CA THR A 458 3.13 -13.65 -13.74
C THR A 458 2.86 -13.06 -12.36
N GLY A 459 2.83 -13.88 -11.31
CA GLY A 459 2.62 -13.45 -9.93
C GLY A 459 3.91 -13.03 -9.24
N LEU A 460 3.80 -12.11 -8.29
CA LEU A 460 4.91 -11.71 -7.42
C LEU A 460 4.42 -11.54 -5.99
N SER A 461 5.25 -11.90 -5.02
CA SER A 461 4.95 -11.76 -3.60
C SER A 461 6.21 -11.45 -2.81
N PHE A 462 6.05 -10.87 -1.62
CA PHE A 462 7.17 -10.55 -0.74
C PHE A 462 7.00 -11.28 0.59
N ASP A 463 8.10 -11.80 1.13
CA ASP A 463 8.10 -12.28 2.51
C ASP A 463 8.27 -11.11 3.50
N ARG A 464 8.14 -11.41 4.80
CA ARG A 464 8.30 -10.44 5.90
C ARG A 464 9.67 -9.76 5.92
N ASP A 465 10.69 -10.43 5.41
CA ASP A 465 12.06 -9.89 5.30
C ASP A 465 12.24 -8.99 4.08
N GLY A 466 11.22 -8.88 3.22
CA GLY A 466 11.25 -8.08 2.00
C GLY A 466 11.90 -8.77 0.80
N ASN A 467 12.19 -10.08 0.88
CA ASN A 467 12.66 -10.84 -0.29
C ASN A 467 11.51 -11.00 -1.28
N LEU A 468 11.83 -10.91 -2.56
CA LEU A 468 10.87 -10.97 -3.66
C LEU A 468 10.82 -12.38 -4.23
N TYR A 469 9.61 -12.92 -4.38
CA TYR A 469 9.33 -14.18 -5.07
C TYR A 469 8.60 -13.86 -6.37
N VAL A 470 9.10 -14.41 -7.48
CA VAL A 470 8.52 -14.20 -8.81
C VAL A 470 8.15 -15.55 -9.41
N CYS A 471 6.89 -15.68 -9.80
CA CYS A 471 6.39 -16.80 -10.58
C CYS A 471 6.76 -16.62 -12.04
N GLU A 472 7.40 -17.61 -12.66
CA GLU A 472 7.75 -17.58 -14.08
C GLU A 472 6.98 -18.64 -14.84
N ASN A 473 6.02 -18.19 -15.64
CA ASN A 473 5.11 -19.06 -16.36
C ASN A 473 5.83 -19.94 -17.38
N ARG A 474 6.80 -19.37 -18.12
CA ARG A 474 7.48 -20.05 -19.24
C ARG A 474 8.75 -20.77 -18.85
N ASN A 475 9.33 -20.43 -17.69
CA ASN A 475 10.44 -21.17 -17.08
C ASN A 475 9.97 -22.24 -16.08
N TYR A 476 8.66 -22.35 -15.83
CA TYR A 476 8.05 -23.38 -14.98
C TYR A 476 8.64 -23.39 -13.55
N ARG A 477 8.92 -22.21 -12.99
CA ARG A 477 9.63 -22.08 -11.71
C ARG A 477 9.18 -20.86 -10.92
N VAL A 478 9.56 -20.83 -9.66
CA VAL A 478 9.54 -19.63 -8.82
C VAL A 478 10.97 -19.28 -8.43
N GLN A 479 11.36 -18.03 -8.66
CA GLN A 479 12.65 -17.48 -8.21
C GLN A 479 12.49 -16.58 -7.00
N LYS A 480 13.39 -16.71 -6.02
CA LYS A 480 13.54 -15.83 -4.85
C LYS A 480 14.73 -14.90 -5.07
N PHE A 481 14.52 -13.61 -4.83
CA PHE A 481 15.54 -12.56 -4.88
C PHE A 481 15.66 -11.94 -3.49
N ASN A 482 16.85 -12.05 -2.89
CA ASN A 482 17.10 -11.53 -1.55
C ASN A 482 17.36 -10.03 -1.57
N ILE A 483 16.98 -9.34 -0.51
CA ILE A 483 17.39 -7.94 -0.31
C ILE A 483 18.91 -7.84 -0.12
N THR A 484 19.53 -6.79 -0.64
CA THR A 484 20.92 -6.45 -0.30
C THR A 484 20.92 -5.87 1.11
N ARG A 485 21.46 -6.61 2.08
CA ARG A 485 21.73 -6.05 3.41
C ARG A 485 22.91 -5.09 3.27
N SER A 486 22.67 -3.81 3.52
CA SER A 486 23.68 -2.75 3.58
C SER A 486 24.62 -2.93 4.75
#